data_AF-A0A436GMJ7-F1
#
_entry.id   AF-A0A436GMJ7-F1
#
_cell.length_a   1.000
_cell.length_b   1.000
_cell.length_c   1.000
_cell.angle_alpha   90.00
_cell.angle_beta   90.00
_cell.angle_gamma   90.00
#
_symmetry.space_group_name_H-M   'P 1'
#
loop_
_entity.id
_entity.type
_entity.pdbx_description
1 polymer ?
#
loop_
_entity_poly.entity_id
_entity_poly.type
_entity_poly.pdbx_seq_one_letter_code
_entity_poly.pdbx_strand_id
1 'polypeptide(L)'
;MKVRRIVANIETSDATAAKRFYQDVLGLDVLMDLGWIATYGSQAKMDVQVSFMAQGGSETPVPDLSIEVDDVDAALDAMKAAGFAIEYGPADEPWG
;
A
#
# COMPACT_ATOMS: atom_id res chain seq x y z
N MET A 1 19.30 21.40 3.20
CA MET A 1 19.09 20.05 2.63
C MET A 1 17.59 19.80 2.56
N LYS A 2 17.06 19.23 1.47
CA LYS A 2 15.61 19.01 1.25
C LYS A 2 15.36 17.56 0.84
N VAL A 3 14.51 16.84 1.58
CA VAL A 3 14.08 15.48 1.22
C VAL A 3 13.16 15.54 0.01
N ARG A 4 13.38 14.66 -0.97
CA ARG A 4 12.59 14.61 -2.22
C ARG A 4 11.53 13.51 -2.24
N ARG A 5 11.78 12.39 -1.55
CA ARG A 5 10.89 11.25 -1.40
C ARG A 5 11.34 10.38 -0.23
N ILE A 6 10.42 9.62 0.33
CA ILE A 6 10.67 8.51 1.25
C ILE A 6 10.06 7.28 0.57
N VAL A 7 10.77 6.14 0.60
CA VAL A 7 10.32 4.88 -0.02
C VAL A 7 10.36 3.80 1.06
N ALA A 8 9.23 3.13 1.28
CA ALA A 8 9.19 1.94 2.11
C ALA A 8 9.88 0.78 1.37
N ASN A 9 10.78 0.09 2.07
CA ASN A 9 11.44 -1.11 1.54
C ASN A 9 10.99 -2.29 2.41
N ILE A 10 10.39 -3.30 1.80
CA ILE A 10 9.88 -4.50 2.48
C ILE A 10 10.83 -5.65 2.17
N GLU A 11 11.31 -6.32 3.22
CA GLU A 11 12.16 -7.50 3.08
C GLU A 11 11.36 -8.68 2.51
N THR A 12 11.91 -9.34 1.50
CA THR A 12 11.32 -10.55 0.90
C THR A 12 12.42 -11.42 0.27
N SER A 13 12.21 -12.73 0.25
CA SER A 13 13.04 -13.67 -0.50
C SER A 13 12.64 -13.76 -1.98
N ASP A 14 11.46 -13.25 -2.34
CA ASP A 14 10.94 -13.21 -3.71
C ASP A 14 10.28 -11.84 -3.99
N ALA A 15 11.01 -10.98 -4.72
CA ALA A 15 10.52 -9.67 -5.12
C ALA A 15 9.38 -9.73 -6.15
N THR A 16 9.25 -10.84 -6.87
CA THR A 16 8.21 -11.01 -7.90
C THR A 16 6.84 -11.31 -7.30
N ALA A 17 6.79 -11.90 -6.09
CA ALA A 17 5.56 -12.17 -5.37
C ALA A 17 4.74 -10.89 -5.09
N ALA A 18 5.41 -9.75 -4.93
CA ALA A 18 4.78 -8.44 -4.72
C ALA A 18 3.86 -8.01 -5.88
N LYS A 19 4.12 -8.51 -7.10
CA LYS A 19 3.36 -8.19 -8.31
C LYS A 19 1.86 -8.45 -8.12
N ARG A 20 1.51 -9.59 -7.52
CA ARG A 20 0.11 -10.00 -7.34
C ARG A 20 -0.70 -8.97 -6.55
N PHE A 21 -0.09 -8.33 -5.56
CA PHE A 21 -0.78 -7.36 -4.71
C PHE A 21 -0.67 -5.94 -5.29
N TYR A 22 0.55 -5.47 -5.53
CA TYR A 22 0.79 -4.07 -5.89
C TYR A 22 0.46 -3.74 -7.35
N GLN A 23 0.72 -4.64 -8.29
CA GLN A 23 0.41 -4.41 -9.70
C GLN A 23 -0.94 -4.98 -10.08
N ASP A 24 -1.20 -6.25 -9.81
CA ASP A 24 -2.39 -6.94 -10.34
C ASP A 24 -3.68 -6.51 -9.64
N VAL A 25 -3.63 -6.20 -8.33
CA VAL A 25 -4.82 -5.73 -7.58
C VAL A 25 -4.85 -4.21 -7.47
N LEU A 26 -3.76 -3.57 -7.02
CA LEU A 26 -3.73 -2.12 -6.83
C LEU A 26 -3.39 -1.31 -8.09
N GLY A 27 -3.10 -1.98 -9.22
CA GLY A 27 -2.90 -1.32 -10.51
C GLY A 27 -1.60 -0.49 -10.62
N LEU A 28 -0.62 -0.69 -9.75
CA LEU A 28 0.64 0.04 -9.83
C LEU A 28 1.54 -0.45 -10.97
N ASP A 29 2.25 0.48 -11.60
CA ASP A 29 3.26 0.19 -12.61
C ASP A 29 4.58 -0.27 -11.97
N VAL A 30 5.30 -1.16 -12.65
CA VAL A 30 6.69 -1.46 -12.32
C VAL A 30 7.58 -0.32 -12.81
N LEU A 31 8.09 0.47 -11.87
CA LEU A 31 8.96 1.62 -12.16
C LEU A 31 10.44 1.23 -12.24
N MET A 32 10.81 0.16 -11.53
CA MET A 32 12.17 -0.38 -11.53
C MET A 32 12.12 -1.87 -11.18
N ASP A 33 12.88 -2.68 -11.90
CA ASP A 33 13.12 -4.07 -11.58
C ASP A 33 14.58 -4.42 -11.86
N LEU A 34 15.30 -4.85 -10.83
CA LEU A 34 16.71 -5.27 -10.90
C LEU A 34 16.89 -6.72 -10.43
N GLY A 35 15.81 -7.51 -10.38
CA GLY A 35 15.78 -8.89 -9.90
C GLY A 35 15.82 -9.00 -8.36
N TRP A 36 16.73 -8.30 -7.69
CA TRP A 36 16.81 -8.27 -6.22
C TRP A 36 15.87 -7.24 -5.57
N ILE A 37 15.37 -6.29 -6.36
CA ILE A 37 14.39 -5.27 -5.96
C ILE A 37 13.44 -5.01 -7.11
N ALA A 38 12.15 -4.90 -6.78
CA ALA A 38 11.13 -4.35 -7.65
C ALA A 38 10.50 -3.13 -6.95
N THR A 39 10.28 -2.04 -7.69
CA THR A 39 9.62 -0.83 -7.19
C THR A 39 8.35 -0.60 -7.99
N TYR A 40 7.23 -0.52 -7.28
CA TYR A 40 5.90 -0.29 -7.83
C TYR A 40 5.46 1.14 -7.51
N GLY A 41 4.77 1.80 -8.44
CA GLY A 41 4.23 3.13 -8.21
C GLY A 41 3.33 3.60 -9.34
N SER A 42 2.92 4.86 -9.30
CA SER A 42 2.08 5.47 -10.34
C SER A 42 2.61 6.86 -10.70
N GLN A 43 1.97 7.51 -11.68
CA GLN A 43 2.27 8.91 -12.02
C GLN A 43 1.64 9.91 -11.04
N ALA A 44 0.87 9.44 -10.04
CA ALA A 44 0.30 10.29 -9.01
C ALA A 44 1.42 10.95 -8.18
N LYS A 45 1.19 12.20 -7.78
CA LYS A 45 2.13 12.96 -6.95
C LYS A 45 1.60 13.06 -5.53
N MET A 46 2.46 12.73 -4.58
CA MET A 46 2.20 12.83 -3.15
C MET A 46 3.26 13.76 -2.53
N ASP A 47 2.87 14.56 -1.55
CA ASP A 47 3.82 15.29 -0.72
C ASP A 47 4.66 14.33 0.13
N VAL A 48 5.89 14.72 0.48
CA VAL A 48 6.77 13.87 1.28
C VAL A 48 6.23 13.80 2.71
N GLN A 49 5.77 12.62 3.12
CA GLN A 49 5.19 12.35 4.42
C GLN A 49 5.72 11.06 5.06
N VAL A 50 5.65 11.00 6.39
CA VAL A 50 5.88 9.81 7.21
C VAL A 50 5.06 9.96 8.48
N SER A 51 4.34 8.90 8.86
CA SER A 51 3.45 8.90 10.02
C SER A 51 4.11 8.24 11.22
N PHE A 52 3.80 8.75 12.41
CA PHE A 52 4.15 8.13 13.69
C PHE A 52 2.86 7.96 14.47
N MET A 53 2.46 6.71 14.70
CA MET A 53 1.15 6.37 15.27
C MET A 53 1.36 5.56 16.55
N ALA A 54 0.60 5.85 17.60
CA ALA A 54 0.57 5.03 18.81
C ALA A 54 -0.35 3.80 18.66
N GLN A 55 -1.30 3.87 17.73
CA GLN A 55 -2.32 2.86 17.40
C GLN A 55 -2.90 3.19 16.00
N GLY A 56 -3.52 2.23 15.32
CA GLY A 56 -3.96 2.34 13.91
C GLY A 56 -5.27 3.09 13.65
N GLY A 57 -6.00 3.46 14.71
CA GLY A 57 -7.38 3.94 14.70
C GLY A 57 -8.31 2.86 15.26
N SER A 58 -9.34 3.24 16.03
CA SER A 58 -10.38 2.31 16.49
C SER A 58 -9.83 1.04 17.19
N GLU A 59 -8.78 1.21 18.01
CA GLU A 59 -8.07 0.14 18.73
C GLU A 59 -7.37 -0.91 17.84
N THR A 60 -7.16 -0.62 16.55
CA THR A 60 -6.40 -1.49 15.65
C THR A 60 -4.88 -1.35 15.86
N PRO A 61 -4.08 -2.38 15.53
CA PRO A 61 -2.62 -2.24 15.46
C PRO A 61 -2.21 -1.17 14.44
N VAL A 62 -1.04 -0.56 14.63
CA VAL A 62 -0.47 0.36 13.63
C VAL A 62 -0.20 -0.43 12.34
N PRO A 63 -0.74 0.00 11.17
CA PRO A 63 -0.46 -0.67 9.92
C PRO A 63 0.97 -0.40 9.46
N ASP A 64 1.57 -1.34 8.74
CA ASP A 64 2.89 -1.14 8.12
C ASP A 64 2.85 -0.04 7.05
N LEU A 65 1.76 0.03 6.29
CA LEU A 65 1.53 1.02 5.24
C LEU A 65 0.06 1.47 5.21
N SER A 66 -0.15 2.78 5.07
CA SER A 66 -1.44 3.34 4.64
C SER A 66 -1.39 3.56 3.13
N ILE A 67 -2.33 2.96 2.40
CA ILE A 67 -2.45 3.09 0.94
C ILE A 67 -3.78 3.79 0.63
N GLU A 68 -3.70 5.04 0.16
CA GLU A 68 -4.87 5.81 -0.29
C GLU A 68 -5.26 5.38 -1.70
N VAL A 69 -6.56 5.17 -1.92
CA VAL A 69 -7.16 4.81 -3.22
C VAL A 69 -8.32 5.76 -3.51
N ASP A 70 -8.65 5.96 -4.77
CA ASP A 70 -9.76 6.81 -5.22
C ASP A 70 -11.13 6.11 -5.11
N ASP A 71 -11.15 4.78 -5.10
CA ASP A 71 -12.36 3.96 -4.93
C ASP A 71 -12.07 2.75 -3.99
N VAL A 72 -12.51 2.88 -2.73
CA VAL A 72 -12.31 1.85 -1.68
C VAL A 72 -13.14 0.60 -1.97
N ASP A 73 -14.35 0.74 -2.52
CA ASP A 73 -15.22 -0.39 -2.82
C ASP A 73 -14.64 -1.24 -3.95
N ALA A 74 -14.15 -0.60 -5.02
CA ALA A 74 -13.48 -1.28 -6.11
C ALA A 74 -12.21 -2.00 -5.65
N ALA A 75 -11.40 -1.35 -4.80
CA ALA A 75 -10.20 -1.97 -4.23
C ALA A 75 -10.55 -3.18 -3.35
N LEU A 76 -11.58 -3.06 -2.50
CA LEU A 76 -12.04 -4.14 -1.64
C LEU A 76 -12.53 -5.36 -2.44
N ASP A 77 -13.32 -5.13 -3.48
CA ASP A 77 -13.83 -6.21 -4.33
C ASP A 77 -12.68 -6.91 -5.09
N ALA A 78 -11.70 -6.15 -5.57
CA ALA A 78 -10.50 -6.71 -6.21
C ALA A 78 -9.66 -7.53 -5.23
N MET A 79 -9.47 -7.07 -3.99
CA MET A 79 -8.77 -7.81 -2.93
C MET A 79 -9.46 -9.14 -2.61
N LYS A 80 -10.79 -9.12 -2.46
CA LYS A 80 -11.59 -10.32 -2.22
C LYS A 80 -11.50 -11.30 -3.40
N ALA A 81 -11.66 -10.80 -4.63
CA ALA A 81 -11.56 -11.62 -5.84
C ALA A 81 -10.18 -12.26 -6.00
N ALA A 82 -9.12 -11.55 -5.60
CA ALA A 82 -7.76 -12.06 -5.58
C ALA A 82 -7.49 -13.01 -4.40
N GLY A 83 -8.41 -13.17 -3.45
CA GLY A 83 -8.30 -14.09 -2.32
C GLY A 83 -7.42 -13.60 -1.17
N PHE A 84 -7.21 -12.28 -1.03
CA PHE A 84 -6.55 -11.70 0.14
C PHE A 84 -7.53 -11.63 1.31
N ALA A 85 -7.04 -11.91 2.52
CA ALA A 85 -7.84 -11.77 3.74
C ALA A 85 -8.03 -10.29 4.08
N ILE A 86 -9.26 -9.91 4.42
CA ILE A 86 -9.58 -8.59 4.95
C ILE A 86 -9.61 -8.72 6.47
N GLU A 87 -8.57 -8.24 7.14
CA GLU A 87 -8.42 -8.39 8.60
C GLU A 87 -9.38 -7.49 9.39
N TYR A 88 -9.74 -6.33 8.82
CA TYR A 88 -10.63 -5.35 9.41
C TYR A 88 -11.36 -4.58 8.30
N GLY A 89 -12.61 -4.19 8.56
CA GLY A 89 -13.41 -3.38 7.64
C GLY A 89 -14.01 -4.14 6.43
N PRO A 90 -14.56 -3.40 5.43
CA PRO A 90 -14.58 -1.93 5.35
C PRO A 90 -15.40 -1.32 6.48
N ALA A 91 -15.00 -0.14 6.94
CA ALA A 91 -15.69 0.61 7.98
C ALA A 91 -15.58 2.10 7.67
N ASP A 92 -16.67 2.84 7.88
CA ASP A 92 -16.65 4.30 7.88
C ASP A 92 -16.09 4.75 9.23
N GLU A 93 -14.88 5.27 9.23
CA GLU A 93 -14.23 5.79 10.43
C GLU A 93 -14.64 7.26 10.66
N PRO A 94 -14.65 7.75 11.91
CA PRO A 94 -15.15 9.10 12.22
C PRO A 94 -14.29 10.24 11.66
N TRP A 95 -13.09 9.93 11.14
CA TRP A 95 -12.20 10.89 10.48
C TRP A 95 -12.39 10.96 8.96
N GLY A 96 -13.38 10.24 8.41
CA GLY A 96 -13.58 10.06 6.97
C GLY A 96 -12.66 9.00 6.40
#